data_AF-A0A1R0KIY8-F1
#
_entry.id   AF-A0A1R0KIY8-F1
#
_cell.length_a   1.000
_cell.length_b   1.000
_cell.length_c   1.000
_cell.angle_alpha   90.00
_cell.angle_beta   90.00
_cell.angle_gamma   90.00
#
_symmetry.space_group_name_H-M   'P 1'
#
loop_
_entity.id
_entity.type
_entity.pdbx_description
1 polymer ?
#
loop_
_entity_poly.entity_id
_entity_poly.type
_entity_poly.pdbx_seq_one_letter_code
_entity_poly.pdbx_strand_id
1 'polypeptide(L)'
;MDGTGYYVVPDALRKNTDAWVIAGDAWYEFLKLAGDYAAMSDSDMGLLGRKTNFPRDYNVARETILKTTRTGYEQIQEVRDNLDKVAKDYEDRDAEYYERFGYMSDDDASKRF
;
A
#
# COMPACT_ATOMS: atom_id res chain seq x y z
N MET A 1 -12.98 -31.08 12.21
CA MET A 1 -12.32 -30.52 11.01
C MET A 1 -11.65 -29.25 11.51
N ASP A 2 -10.50 -29.43 12.14
CA ASP A 2 -9.83 -28.36 12.86
C ASP A 2 -8.81 -27.77 11.91
N GLY A 3 -9.26 -26.77 11.15
CA GLY A 3 -8.35 -25.93 10.37
C GLY A 3 -7.38 -25.29 11.34
N THR A 4 -6.10 -25.61 11.21
CA THR A 4 -5.01 -25.07 12.00
C THR A 4 -5.07 -23.55 11.90
N GLY A 5 -5.53 -22.87 12.96
CA GLY A 5 -5.86 -21.44 12.97
C GLY A 5 -4.72 -20.48 12.59
N TYR A 6 -3.53 -21.03 12.28
CA TYR A 6 -2.35 -20.34 11.79
C TYR A 6 -2.48 -19.90 10.32
N TYR A 7 -3.17 -20.65 9.44
CA TYR A 7 -3.31 -20.26 8.02
C TYR A 7 -4.21 -19.02 7.78
N VAL A 8 -5.13 -18.74 8.69
CA VAL A 8 -6.12 -17.65 8.51
C VAL A 8 -5.48 -16.26 8.70
N VAL A 9 -4.38 -16.16 9.44
CA VAL A 9 -3.73 -14.88 9.76
C VAL A 9 -2.85 -14.35 8.63
N PRO A 10 -1.95 -15.14 8.01
CA PRO A 10 -1.13 -14.69 6.87
C PRO A 10 -1.99 -14.28 5.67
N ASP A 11 -2.99 -15.08 5.29
CA ASP A 11 -3.88 -14.75 4.17
C ASP A 11 -4.66 -13.45 4.42
N ALA A 12 -5.10 -13.20 5.66
CA ALA A 12 -5.78 -11.97 6.02
C ALA A 12 -4.82 -10.76 5.99
N LEU A 13 -3.57 -10.93 6.45
CA LEU A 13 -2.53 -9.90 6.37
C LEU A 13 -2.19 -9.56 4.92
N ARG A 14 -2.01 -10.57 4.06
CA ARG A 14 -1.75 -10.40 2.61
C ARG A 14 -2.90 -9.66 1.92
N LYS A 15 -4.15 -10.07 2.14
CA LYS A 15 -5.33 -9.37 1.59
C LYS A 15 -5.43 -7.92 2.04
N ASN A 16 -5.07 -7.63 3.28
CA ASN A 16 -5.03 -6.25 3.78
C ASN A 16 -3.92 -5.45 3.07
N THR A 17 -2.71 -6.01 2.96
CA THR A 17 -1.60 -5.42 2.19
C THR A 17 -1.99 -5.13 0.75
N ASP A 18 -2.71 -6.04 0.07
CA ASP A 18 -3.21 -5.83 -1.29
C ASP A 18 -4.15 -4.62 -1.39
N ALA A 19 -5.02 -4.41 -0.39
CA ALA A 19 -5.89 -3.24 -0.36
C ALA A 19 -5.09 -1.93 -0.26
N TRP A 20 -4.00 -1.92 0.52
CA TRP A 20 -3.08 -0.77 0.59
C TRP A 20 -2.32 -0.55 -0.72
N VAL A 21 -1.93 -1.62 -1.43
CA VAL A 21 -1.32 -1.53 -2.76
C VAL A 21 -2.29 -0.86 -3.74
N ILE A 22 -3.53 -1.35 -3.82
CA ILE A 22 -4.56 -0.80 -4.72
C ILE A 22 -4.83 0.68 -4.41
N ALA A 23 -4.94 1.03 -3.13
CA ALA A 23 -5.11 2.42 -2.72
C ALA A 23 -3.90 3.29 -3.11
N GLY A 24 -2.69 2.77 -2.89
CA GLY A 24 -1.44 3.45 -3.25
C GLY A 24 -1.33 3.69 -4.75
N ASP A 25 -1.67 2.69 -5.57
CA ASP A 25 -1.66 2.78 -7.03
C ASP A 25 -2.65 3.83 -7.54
N ALA A 26 -3.85 3.90 -6.98
CA ALA A 26 -4.84 4.91 -7.34
C ALA A 26 -4.33 6.34 -7.04
N TRP A 27 -3.67 6.53 -5.89
CA TRP A 27 -3.08 7.82 -5.51
C TRP A 27 -1.89 8.18 -6.40
N TYR A 28 -1.06 7.20 -6.74
CA TYR A 28 0.08 7.39 -7.64
C TYR A 28 -0.37 7.76 -9.05
N GLU A 29 -1.37 7.08 -9.59
CA GLU A 29 -1.95 7.42 -10.89
C GLU A 29 -2.59 8.81 -10.87
N PHE A 30 -3.28 9.19 -9.79
CA PHE A 30 -3.76 10.56 -9.66
C PHE A 30 -2.60 11.59 -9.63
N LEU A 31 -1.49 11.32 -8.95
CA LEU A 31 -0.32 12.21 -8.95
C LEU A 31 0.27 12.40 -10.36
N LYS A 32 0.28 11.34 -11.17
CA LYS A 32 0.73 11.41 -12.57
C LYS A 32 -0.25 12.21 -13.43
N LEU A 33 -1.55 11.96 -13.25
CA LEU A 33 -2.62 12.67 -13.96
C LEU A 33 -2.69 14.16 -13.58
N ALA A 34 -2.54 14.49 -12.31
CA ALA A 34 -2.50 15.88 -11.88
C ALA A 34 -1.13 16.52 -12.08
N GLY A 35 -0.14 15.82 -12.67
CA GLY A 35 1.23 16.27 -12.91
C GLY A 35 1.34 17.40 -13.95
N ASP A 36 2.54 17.66 -14.46
CA ASP A 36 2.84 18.91 -15.20
C ASP A 36 1.95 19.15 -16.41
N TYR A 37 1.45 18.10 -17.07
CA TYR A 37 0.56 18.27 -18.22
C TYR A 37 -0.78 18.92 -17.85
N ALA A 38 -1.21 18.80 -16.59
CA ALA A 38 -2.44 19.39 -16.11
C ALA A 38 -2.25 20.85 -15.68
N ALA A 39 -1.02 21.37 -15.63
CA ALA A 39 -0.77 22.77 -15.31
C ALA A 39 -1.27 23.68 -16.45
N MET A 40 -1.85 24.83 -16.09
CA MET A 40 -2.31 25.81 -17.06
C MET A 40 -1.26 26.90 -17.29
N SER A 41 -0.96 27.18 -18.55
CA SER A 41 -0.23 28.36 -18.97
C SER A 41 -1.09 29.62 -18.87
N ASP A 42 -0.44 30.78 -18.75
CA ASP A 42 -1.07 32.11 -18.79
C ASP A 42 -1.92 32.34 -20.06
N SER A 43 -1.64 31.61 -21.13
CA SER A 43 -2.33 31.71 -22.42
C SER A 43 -3.57 30.84 -22.54
N ASP A 44 -3.74 29.82 -21.71
CA ASP A 44 -4.70 28.73 -21.97
C ASP A 44 -6.17 29.16 -21.80
N MET A 45 -6.39 30.28 -21.11
CA MET A 45 -7.72 30.86 -20.88
C MET A 45 -7.96 32.17 -21.65
N GLY A 46 -7.06 32.51 -22.57
CA GLY A 46 -7.12 33.75 -23.34
C GLY A 46 -6.99 35.02 -22.48
N LEU A 47 -7.23 36.18 -23.10
CA LEU A 47 -6.98 37.49 -22.48
C LEU A 47 -7.84 37.73 -21.22
N LEU A 48 -9.11 37.33 -21.26
CA LEU A 48 -10.03 37.50 -20.13
C LEU A 48 -9.60 36.66 -18.93
N GLY A 49 -9.26 35.38 -19.18
CA GLY A 49 -8.78 34.46 -18.15
C GLY A 49 -7.48 34.92 -17.51
N ARG A 50 -6.55 35.45 -18.31
CA ARG A 50 -5.30 36.05 -17.82
C ARG A 50 -5.56 37.28 -16.96
N LYS A 51 -6.45 38.19 -17.38
CA LYS A 51 -6.78 39.40 -16.60
C LYS A 51 -7.47 39.10 -15.27
N THR A 52 -8.13 37.96 -15.17
CA THR A 52 -8.85 37.50 -13.97
C THR A 52 -8.04 36.48 -13.16
N ASN A 53 -6.80 36.19 -13.57
CA ASN A 53 -5.84 35.36 -12.85
C ASN A 53 -6.25 33.87 -12.70
N PHE A 54 -7.18 33.38 -13.53
CA PHE A 54 -7.65 31.98 -13.48
C PHE A 54 -6.54 30.93 -13.59
N PRO A 55 -5.57 31.01 -14.52
CA PRO A 55 -4.50 30.00 -14.62
C PRO A 55 -3.70 29.89 -13.32
N ARG A 56 -3.40 31.02 -12.67
CA ARG A 56 -2.69 31.04 -11.38
C ARG A 56 -3.52 30.39 -10.28
N ASP A 57 -4.79 30.77 -10.15
CA ASP A 57 -5.65 30.25 -9.07
C ASP A 57 -5.89 28.74 -9.23
N TYR A 58 -6.09 28.27 -10.46
CA TYR A 58 -6.16 26.85 -10.80
C TYR A 58 -4.86 26.13 -10.41
N ASN A 59 -3.69 26.65 -10.82
CA ASN A 59 -2.41 26.02 -10.54
C ASN A 59 -2.12 25.96 -9.03
N VAL A 60 -2.50 26.98 -8.26
CA VAL A 60 -2.37 26.97 -6.79
C VAL A 60 -3.25 25.89 -6.17
N ALA A 61 -4.50 25.75 -6.62
CA ALA A 61 -5.40 24.69 -6.16
C ALA A 61 -4.85 23.29 -6.53
N ARG A 62 -4.37 23.12 -7.76
CA ARG A 62 -3.72 21.90 -8.25
C ARG A 62 -2.52 21.52 -7.39
N GLU A 63 -1.60 22.45 -7.12
CA GLU A 63 -0.42 22.21 -6.28
C GLU A 63 -0.80 21.84 -4.84
N THR A 64 -1.84 22.48 -4.29
CA THR A 64 -2.34 22.16 -2.94
C THR A 64 -2.84 20.72 -2.85
N ILE A 65 -3.60 20.29 -3.87
CA ILE A 65 -4.10 18.92 -3.98
C ILE A 65 -2.93 17.94 -4.17
N LEU A 66 -2.01 18.21 -5.11
CA LEU A 66 -0.83 17.38 -5.35
C LEU A 66 0.03 17.17 -4.11
N LYS A 67 0.25 18.23 -3.32
CA LYS A 67 1.00 18.14 -2.07
C LYS A 67 0.30 17.21 -1.09
N THR A 68 -1.02 17.37 -0.92
CA THR A 68 -1.82 16.52 -0.02
C THR A 68 -1.81 15.07 -0.48
N THR A 69 -1.99 14.82 -1.77
CA THR A 69 -1.94 13.47 -2.33
C THR A 69 -0.55 12.85 -2.16
N ARG A 70 0.53 13.60 -2.38
CA ARG A 70 1.90 13.07 -2.21
C ARG A 70 2.12 12.58 -0.78
N THR A 71 1.75 13.39 0.22
CA THR A 71 1.87 13.01 1.63
C THR A 71 1.03 11.77 1.96
N GLY A 72 -0.22 11.67 1.50
CA GLY A 72 -1.00 10.46 1.79
C GLY A 72 -0.52 9.23 1.01
N TYR A 73 0.04 9.39 -0.19
CA TYR A 73 0.70 8.29 -0.91
C TYR A 73 1.91 7.77 -0.12
N GLU A 74 2.77 8.64 0.38
CA GLU A 74 3.91 8.27 1.24
C GLU A 74 3.44 7.51 2.49
N GLN A 75 2.37 7.97 3.14
CA GLN A 75 1.79 7.28 4.30
C GLN A 75 1.23 5.89 3.94
N ILE A 76 0.59 5.75 2.78
CA ILE A 76 0.10 4.45 2.30
C ILE A 76 1.27 3.49 2.06
N GLN A 77 2.36 3.96 1.44
CA GLN A 77 3.56 3.15 1.23
C GLN A 77 4.16 2.69 2.57
N GLU A 78 4.26 3.58 3.55
CA GLU A 78 4.76 3.26 4.89
C GLU A 78 3.90 2.17 5.58
N VAL A 79 2.57 2.30 5.52
CA VAL A 79 1.66 1.29 6.08
C VAL A 79 1.83 -0.05 5.37
N ARG A 80 1.89 -0.05 4.03
CA ARG A 80 2.11 -1.26 3.24
C ARG A 80 3.41 -1.97 3.64
N ASP A 81 4.50 -1.22 3.71
CA ASP A 81 5.83 -1.77 4.00
C ASP A 81 5.88 -2.36 5.43
N ASN A 82 5.21 -1.71 6.39
CA ASN A 82 5.06 -2.24 7.75
C ASN A 82 4.21 -3.53 7.78
N LEU A 83 3.11 -3.60 7.01
CA LEU A 83 2.28 -4.80 6.93
C LEU A 83 3.00 -5.97 6.25
N ASP A 84 3.75 -5.72 5.18
CA ASP A 84 4.55 -6.75 4.51
C ASP A 84 5.65 -7.27 5.44
N LYS A 85 6.28 -6.40 6.23
CA LYS A 85 7.24 -6.82 7.26
C LYS A 85 6.59 -7.72 8.31
N VAL A 86 5.42 -7.34 8.84
CA VAL A 86 4.69 -8.16 9.81
C VAL A 86 4.31 -9.51 9.19
N ALA A 87 3.81 -9.53 7.96
CA ALA A 87 3.47 -10.77 7.26
C ALA A 87 4.68 -11.70 7.11
N LYS A 88 5.83 -11.17 6.69
CA LYS A 88 7.10 -11.92 6.57
C LYS A 88 7.58 -12.45 7.92
N ASP A 89 7.60 -11.62 8.96
CA ASP A 89 8.00 -12.04 10.30
C ASP A 89 7.11 -13.18 10.84
N TYR A 90 5.81 -13.18 10.50
CA TYR A 90 4.91 -14.29 10.81
C TYR A 90 5.19 -15.53 9.98
N GLU A 91 5.38 -15.41 8.66
CA GLU A 91 5.71 -16.52 7.75
C GLU A 91 7.03 -17.21 8.16
N ASP A 92 8.07 -16.44 8.49
CA ASP A 92 9.37 -16.96 8.92
C ASP A 92 9.28 -17.71 10.26
N ARG A 93 8.50 -17.17 11.21
CA ARG A 93 8.26 -17.84 12.49
C ARG A 93 7.46 -19.12 12.31
N ASP A 94 6.42 -19.08 11.48
CA ASP A 94 5.60 -20.27 11.20
C ASP A 94 6.47 -21.36 10.57
N ALA A 95 7.36 -21.01 9.65
CA ALA A 95 8.37 -21.92 9.08
C ALA A 95 9.32 -22.48 10.16
N GLU A 96 9.87 -21.64 11.05
CA GLU A 96 10.74 -22.09 12.15
C GLU A 96 10.02 -23.04 13.12
N TYR A 97 8.74 -22.77 13.43
CA TYR A 97 7.90 -23.65 14.25
C TYR A 97 7.58 -24.97 13.54
N TYR A 98 7.26 -24.94 12.25
CA TYR A 98 7.08 -26.14 11.43
C TYR A 98 8.36 -26.97 11.34
N GLU A 99 9.54 -26.35 11.20
CA GLU A 99 10.82 -27.07 11.24
C GLU A 99 11.13 -27.63 12.64
N ARG A 100 10.82 -26.91 13.72
CA ARG A 100 11.08 -27.37 15.09
C ARG A 100 10.15 -28.48 15.58
N PHE A 101 8.88 -28.47 15.15
CA PHE A 101 7.85 -29.37 15.68
C PHE A 101 7.29 -30.35 14.63
N GLY A 102 7.50 -30.12 13.35
CA GLY A 102 7.10 -31.00 12.24
C GLY A 102 7.95 -32.26 12.07
N TYR A 103 9.03 -32.42 12.85
CA TYR A 103 9.83 -33.65 12.94
C TYR A 103 9.52 -34.51 14.18
N MET A 104 8.57 -34.12 15.04
CA MET A 104 8.21 -34.94 16.20
C MET A 104 6.97 -35.82 15.99
N SER A 105 6.27 -35.73 14.86
CA SER A 105 4.94 -36.36 14.75
C SER A 105 4.85 -37.71 14.04
N ASP A 106 5.88 -38.24 13.37
CA ASP A 106 5.73 -39.55 12.70
C ASP A 106 6.65 -40.68 13.22
N ASP A 107 7.75 -40.40 13.93
CA ASP A 107 8.65 -41.46 14.44
C ASP A 107 8.74 -41.59 15.97
N ASP A 108 8.40 -40.54 16.73
CA ASP A 108 8.56 -40.55 18.20
C ASP A 108 7.42 -41.27 18.96
N ALA A 109 6.33 -41.64 18.27
CA ALA A 109 5.29 -42.50 18.83
C ALA A 109 5.65 -44.00 18.76
N SER A 110 6.67 -44.40 18.00
CA SER A 110 7.05 -45.82 17.85
C SER A 110 8.05 -46.35 18.88
N LYS A 111 8.54 -45.50 19.80
CA LYS A 111 9.62 -45.84 20.74
C LYS A 111 9.36 -45.57 22.23
N ARG A 112 8.13 -45.26 22.62
CA ARG A 112 7.77 -45.19 24.05
C ARG A 112 6.54 -46.05 24.34
N PHE A 113 6.85 -47.30 24.68
CA PHE A 113 6.02 -48.39 25.23
C PHE A 113 5.30 -49.28 24.22
#